data_AF-A0A8T6G913-F1
#
_entry.id   AF-A0A8T6G913-F1
#
_cell.length_a   1.000
_cell.length_b   1.000
_cell.length_c   1.000
_cell.angle_alpha   90.00
_cell.angle_beta   90.00
_cell.angle_gamma   90.00
#
_symmetry.space_group_name_H-M   'P 1'
#
loop_
_entity.id
_entity.type
_entity.pdbx_description
1 polymer ?
#
loop_
_entity_poly.entity_id
_entity_poly.type
_entity_poly.pdbx_seq_one_letter_code
_entity_poly.pdbx_strand_id
1 'polypeptide(L)' 'KLRSLKTDDNLLLLKTNMGAGHGGRSGRYDRLYETAEAYTFILVSIGLLE' A
#
# COMPACT_ATOMS: atom_id res chain seq x y z
N LYS A 1 13.07 5.01 10.78
CA LYS A 1 13.78 3.88 11.42
C LYS A 1 13.72 2.58 10.62
N LEU A 2 12.55 2.12 10.15
CA LEU A 2 12.44 0.90 9.30
C LEU A 2 13.33 0.97 8.05
N ARG A 3 13.18 2.02 7.23
CA ARG A 3 14.01 2.20 6.03
C ARG A 3 15.51 2.34 6.32
N SER A 4 15.88 2.91 7.46
CA SER A 4 17.28 3.18 7.81
C SER A 4 18.01 1.99 8.43
N LEU A 5 17.28 1.00 8.96
CA LEU A 5 17.85 -0.17 9.66
C LEU A 5 17.60 -1.49 8.92
N LYS A 6 16.93 -1.45 7.77
CA LYS A 6 16.63 -2.63 6.96
C LYS A 6 17.92 -3.27 6.46
N THR A 7 17.99 -4.60 6.48
CA THR A 7 19.16 -5.39 6.03
C THR A 7 18.84 -6.32 4.87
N ASP A 8 17.66 -6.16 4.27
CA ASP A 8 17.12 -7.01 3.21
C ASP A 8 16.62 -6.12 2.06
N ASP A 9 16.36 -6.74 0.92
CA ASP A 9 16.01 -6.03 -0.33
C ASP A 9 14.49 -6.00 -0.61
N ASN A 10 13.64 -6.39 0.36
CA ASN A 10 12.19 -6.39 0.15
C ASN A 10 11.65 -4.97 -0.03
N LEU A 11 10.57 -4.83 -0.82
CA LEU A 11 9.91 -3.56 -1.06
C LEU A 11 9.33 -2.98 0.26
N LEU A 12 9.67 -1.73 0.58
CA LEU A 12 9.18 -1.02 1.76
C LEU A 12 8.65 0.36 1.37
N LEU A 13 7.33 0.48 1.33
CA LEU A 13 6.62 1.68 0.89
C LEU A 13 5.75 2.28 1.99
N LEU A 14 5.58 3.60 1.94
CA LEU A 14 4.57 4.34 2.69
C LEU A 14 3.71 5.08 1.68
N LYS A 15 2.46 4.66 1.54
CA LYS A 15 1.47 5.41 0.77
C LYS A 15 0.73 6.37 1.71
N THR A 16 0.74 7.65 1.37
CA THR A 16 -0.05 8.66 2.08
C THR A 16 -1.10 9.23 1.13
N ASN A 17 -2.36 9.17 1.55
CA ASN A 17 -3.45 9.76 0.80
C ASN A 17 -3.72 11.17 1.31
N MET A 18 -3.15 12.18 0.64
CA MET A 18 -3.27 13.59 1.06
C MET A 18 -4.68 14.18 0.86
N GLY A 19 -5.56 13.47 0.15
CA GLY A 19 -6.97 13.86 -0.04
C GLY A 19 -7.95 13.11 0.87
N ALA A 20 -7.46 12.24 1.75
CA ALA A 20 -8.28 11.45 2.69
C ALA A 20 -8.25 12.03 4.10
N GLY A 21 -9.35 11.86 4.83
CA GLY A 21 -9.36 12.00 6.29
C GLY A 21 -9.01 10.68 6.98
N HIS A 22 -9.21 10.60 8.30
CA HIS A 22 -8.96 9.37 9.08
C HIS A 22 -9.73 8.15 8.55
N GLY A 23 -10.93 8.37 7.99
CA GLY A 23 -11.77 7.32 7.40
C GLY A 23 -11.45 6.96 5.95
N GLY A 24 -10.39 7.49 5.35
CA GLY A 24 -10.10 7.34 3.92
C GLY A 24 -10.79 8.40 3.07
N ARG A 25 -10.74 8.24 1.73
CA ARG A 25 -11.51 9.10 0.81
C ARG A 25 -12.98 8.65 0.77
N SER A 26 -13.88 9.61 0.60
CA SER A 26 -15.33 9.36 0.61
C SER A 26 -15.92 8.92 -0.73
N GLY A 27 -15.11 8.82 -1.80
CA GLY A 27 -15.60 8.42 -3.11
C GLY A 27 -16.17 6.99 -3.11
N ARG A 28 -17.27 6.79 -3.85
CA ARG A 28 -18.00 5.51 -3.92
C ARG A 28 -17.09 4.30 -4.19
N TYR A 29 -16.06 4.48 -5.01
CA TYR A 29 -15.13 3.42 -5.41
C TYR A 29 -13.75 3.55 -4.78
N ASP A 30 -13.49 4.62 -4.02
CA ASP A 30 -12.15 4.88 -3.47
C ASP A 30 -11.72 3.74 -2.51
N ARG A 31 -12.65 3.21 -1.71
CA ARG A 31 -12.40 2.02 -0.87
C ARG A 31 -12.00 0.79 -1.68
N LEU A 32 -12.62 0.57 -2.84
CA LEU A 32 -12.28 -0.57 -3.70
C LEU A 32 -10.88 -0.41 -4.28
N TYR A 33 -10.52 0.80 -4.72
CA TYR A 33 -9.18 1.09 -5.21
C TYR A 33 -8.12 0.91 -4.13
N GLU A 34 -8.34 1.44 -2.92
CA GLU A 34 -7.41 1.25 -1.81
C GLU A 34 -7.26 -0.23 -1.43
N THR A 35 -8.35 -1.00 -1.49
CA THR A 35 -8.32 -2.46 -1.26
C THR A 35 -7.54 -3.18 -2.35
N ALA A 36 -7.82 -2.89 -3.63
CA ALA A 36 -7.14 -3.50 -4.77
C ALA A 36 -5.64 -3.20 -4.75
N GLU A 37 -5.24 -1.97 -4.42
CA GLU A 37 -3.84 -1.56 -4.29
C GLU A 37 -3.12 -2.36 -3.18
N ALA A 38 -3.75 -2.51 -2.01
CA ALA A 38 -3.19 -3.29 -0.91
C ALA A 38 -3.03 -4.77 -1.26
N TYR A 39 -4.02 -5.40 -1.89
CA TYR A 39 -3.92 -6.78 -2.34
C TYR A 39 -2.87 -6.96 -3.43
N THR A 40 -2.78 -6.02 -4.38
CA THR A 40 -1.74 -6.05 -5.42
C THR A 40 -0.36 -6.00 -4.79
N PHE A 41 -0.13 -5.10 -3.82
CA PHE A 41 1.13 -5.04 -3.09
C PHE A 41 1.46 -6.37 -2.39
N ILE A 42 0.49 -7.01 -1.74
CA ILE A 42 0.68 -8.30 -1.10
C ILE A 42 1.09 -9.36 -2.12
N LEU A 43 0.32 -9.51 -3.21
CA LEU A 43 0.55 -10.52 -4.24
C LEU A 43 1.90 -10.35 -4.92
N VAL A 44 2.30 -9.11 -5.24
CA VAL A 44 3.64 -8.79 -5.76
C VAL A 44 4.71 -9.13 -4.73
N SER A 45 4.50 -8.77 -3.45
CA SER A 45 5.50 -9.00 -2.39
C SER A 45 5.76 -10.49 -2.11
N ILE A 46 4.79 -11.37 -2.41
CA ILE A 46 4.93 -12.83 -2.26
C ILE A 46 5.23 -13.55 -3.59
N GLY A 47 5.42 -12.80 -4.69
CA GLY A 47 5.76 -13.37 -6.00
C GLY A 47 4.62 -14.08 -6.73
N LEU A 48 3.36 -13.75 -6.45
CA LEU A 48 2.18 -14.30 -7.14
C LEU A 48 1.68 -13.43 -8.30
N LEU A 49 2.23 -12.23 -8.46
CA LEU A 49 1.98 -11.31 -9.58
C LEU A 49 3.33 -10.72 -10.02
N GLU A 50 3.61 -10.74 -11.33
CA GLU A 50 4.79 -10.14 -11.97
C GLU A 50 4.51 -8.71 -12.45
#